data_AF-A0A519UP11-F1
#
_entry.id   AF-A0A519UP11-F1
#
_cell.length_a   1.000
_cell.length_b   1.000
_cell.length_c   1.000
_cell.angle_alpha   90.00
_cell.angle_beta   90.00
_cell.angle_gamma   90.00
#
_symmetry.space_group_name_H-M   'P 1'
#
loop_
_entity.id
_entity.type
_entity.pdbx_description
1 polymer ?
#
loop_
_entity_poly.entity_id
_entity_poly.type
_entity_poly.pdbx_seq_one_letter_code
_entity_poly.pdbx_strand_id
1 'polypeptide(L)'
;MKKLLLFCLFNLLTFSASYAQELPEVNKIKLNKASQYKDAEALVLKTTQYLLTQDLELKKVDRRKAGQFLIKWMNGTPHHTFYLEKQDIRYFENNTDYILSFMAALTQYSLAHPDLPRQSKFIGALELVLPYLQKFTTPKDRSRELEELMYQFDNNQLADYIAKNYID
;
A
#
# COMPACT_ATOMS: atom_id res chain seq x y z
N MET A 1 24.80 -35.80 23.88
CA MET A 1 24.24 -34.44 24.08
C MET A 1 24.67 -33.44 23.01
N LYS A 2 25.96 -33.36 22.61
CA LYS A 2 26.42 -32.46 21.52
C LYS A 2 25.73 -32.66 20.15
N LYS A 3 25.37 -33.91 19.80
CA LYS A 3 24.66 -34.24 18.55
C LYS A 3 23.18 -33.82 18.54
N LEU A 4 22.54 -33.75 19.71
CA LEU A 4 21.16 -33.26 19.85
C LEU A 4 21.11 -31.73 19.78
N LEU A 5 22.11 -31.05 20.35
CA LEU A 5 22.25 -29.59 20.26
C LEU A 5 22.44 -29.12 18.81
N LEU A 6 23.19 -29.89 18.01
CA LEU A 6 23.40 -29.60 16.58
C LEU A 6 22.11 -29.75 15.76
N PHE A 7 21.25 -30.72 16.11
CA PHE A 7 19.98 -30.96 15.45
C PHE A 7 18.94 -29.86 15.76
N CYS A 8 18.94 -29.34 16.99
CA CYS A 8 18.13 -28.18 17.35
C CYS A 8 18.59 -26.88 16.67
N LEU A 9 19.91 -26.68 16.50
CA LEU A 9 20.44 -25.51 15.79
C LEU A 9 20.09 -25.52 14.30
N PHE A 10 20.02 -26.69 13.66
CA PHE A 10 19.73 -26.82 12.23
C PHE A 10 18.26 -26.51 11.88
N ASN A 11 17.32 -26.72 12.81
CA ASN A 11 15.90 -26.42 12.60
C ASN A 11 15.54 -24.94 12.75
N LEU A 12 16.43 -24.11 13.35
CA LEU A 12 16.20 -22.67 13.51
C LEU A 12 16.57 -21.87 12.24
N LEU A 13 17.27 -22.48 11.27
CA LEU A 13 17.75 -21.80 10.06
C LEU A 13 16.79 -21.92 8.85
N THR A 14 15.69 -22.66 8.96
CA THR A 14 14.78 -22.92 7.82
C THR A 14 13.58 -21.96 7.74
N PHE A 15 13.48 -20.98 8.65
CA PHE A 15 12.44 -19.93 8.62
C PHE A 15 12.90 -18.63 7.97
N SER A 16 13.79 -18.70 6.97
CA SER A 16 13.94 -17.59 6.03
C SER A 16 12.63 -17.46 5.24
N ALA A 17 11.75 -16.59 5.71
CA ALA A 17 10.51 -16.20 5.05
C ALA A 17 10.85 -15.74 3.63
N SER A 18 10.63 -16.64 2.66
CA SER A 18 10.78 -16.34 1.25
C SER A 18 9.71 -15.30 0.90
N TYR A 19 10.12 -14.08 0.56
CA TYR A 19 9.26 -12.97 0.14
C TYR A 19 8.67 -13.16 -1.26
N ALA A 20 8.42 -14.40 -1.67
CA ALA A 20 7.87 -14.76 -2.95
C ALA A 20 6.33 -14.71 -2.93
N GLN A 21 5.75 -13.57 -2.56
CA GLN A 21 4.34 -13.38 -2.90
C GLN A 21 4.22 -13.41 -4.43
N GLU A 22 3.38 -14.29 -4.93
CA GLU A 22 3.06 -14.36 -6.35
C GLU A 22 2.08 -13.24 -6.71
N LEU A 23 2.14 -12.80 -7.97
CA LEU A 23 1.16 -11.85 -8.49
C LEU A 23 -0.25 -12.45 -8.34
N PRO A 24 -1.20 -11.77 -7.68
CA PRO A 24 -2.59 -12.23 -7.64
C PRO A 24 -3.15 -12.40 -9.05
N GLU A 25 -4.13 -13.29 -9.26
CA GLU A 25 -4.67 -13.64 -10.59
C GLU A 25 -5.53 -12.53 -11.25
N VAL A 26 -5.00 -11.31 -11.32
CA VAL A 26 -5.67 -10.09 -11.79
C VAL A 26 -6.08 -10.14 -13.26
N ASN A 27 -5.38 -10.94 -14.08
CA ASN A 27 -5.63 -11.05 -15.53
C ASN A 27 -6.94 -11.76 -15.87
N LYS A 28 -7.51 -12.54 -14.95
CA LYS A 28 -8.72 -13.32 -15.19
C LYS A 28 -10.00 -12.54 -14.87
N ILE A 29 -9.89 -11.39 -14.20
CA ILE A 29 -11.05 -10.62 -13.73
C ILE A 29 -11.53 -9.65 -14.81
N LYS A 30 -12.83 -9.72 -15.10
CA LYS A 30 -13.54 -8.75 -15.94
C LYS A 30 -14.23 -7.74 -15.04
N LEU A 31 -14.02 -6.45 -15.30
CA LEU A 31 -14.59 -5.33 -14.54
C LEU A 31 -15.47 -4.49 -15.48
N ASN A 32 -16.56 -5.08 -15.95
CA ASN A 32 -17.42 -4.49 -16.98
C ASN A 32 -18.87 -4.31 -16.52
N LYS A 33 -19.26 -4.88 -15.37
CA LYS A 33 -20.59 -4.75 -14.76
C LYS A 33 -20.43 -4.47 -13.27
N ALA A 34 -21.39 -3.75 -12.68
CA ALA A 34 -21.39 -3.37 -11.27
C ALA A 34 -21.10 -4.55 -10.31
N SER A 35 -21.79 -5.69 -10.50
CA SER A 35 -21.61 -6.88 -9.64
C SER A 35 -20.17 -7.40 -9.64
N GLN A 36 -19.47 -7.30 -10.78
CA GLN A 36 -18.10 -7.81 -10.90
C GLN A 36 -17.09 -6.98 -10.09
N TYR A 37 -17.37 -5.70 -9.84
CA TYR A 37 -16.54 -4.88 -8.97
C TYR A 37 -16.66 -5.34 -7.51
N LYS A 38 -17.88 -5.68 -7.07
CA LYS A 38 -18.12 -6.21 -5.72
C LYS A 38 -17.45 -7.58 -5.55
N ASP A 39 -17.64 -8.49 -6.51
CA ASP A 39 -17.03 -9.83 -6.49
C ASP A 39 -15.49 -9.78 -6.48
N ALA A 40 -14.90 -8.72 -7.04
CA ALA A 40 -13.46 -8.53 -7.11
C ALA A 40 -12.83 -7.97 -5.83
N GLU A 41 -13.61 -7.49 -4.84
CA GLU A 41 -13.07 -6.83 -3.62
C GLU A 41 -12.04 -7.68 -2.89
N ALA A 42 -12.27 -8.99 -2.76
CA ALA A 42 -11.33 -9.90 -2.11
C ALA A 42 -9.98 -9.98 -2.87
N LEU A 43 -10.00 -9.92 -4.20
CA LEU A 43 -8.79 -9.89 -5.02
C LEU A 43 -8.10 -8.52 -4.94
N VAL A 44 -8.88 -7.44 -4.87
CA VAL A 44 -8.38 -6.08 -4.67
C VAL A 44 -7.60 -6.00 -3.36
N LEU A 45 -8.14 -6.50 -2.26
CA LEU A 45 -7.44 -6.56 -0.98
C LEU A 45 -6.11 -7.32 -1.08
N LYS A 46 -6.10 -8.49 -1.72
CA LYS A 46 -4.85 -9.24 -1.97
C LYS A 46 -3.86 -8.44 -2.82
N THR A 47 -4.35 -7.70 -3.80
CA THR A 47 -3.53 -6.85 -4.65
C THR A 47 -2.94 -5.68 -3.87
N THR A 48 -3.72 -5.03 -2.99
CA THR A 48 -3.18 -3.97 -2.11
C THR A 48 -2.09 -4.49 -1.19
N GLN A 49 -2.27 -5.67 -0.60
CA GLN A 49 -1.26 -6.34 0.23
C GLN A 49 0.00 -6.68 -0.56
N TYR A 50 -0.16 -7.19 -1.79
CA TYR A 50 0.98 -7.45 -2.69
C TYR A 50 1.77 -6.16 -2.97
N LEU A 51 1.08 -5.06 -3.26
CA LEU A 51 1.71 -3.77 -3.56
C LEU A 51 2.36 -3.09 -2.35
N LEU A 52 1.98 -3.46 -1.13
CA LEU A 52 2.49 -2.92 0.14
C LEU A 52 3.49 -3.85 0.85
N THR A 53 3.95 -4.91 0.19
CA THR A 53 4.91 -5.86 0.78
C THR A 53 6.10 -6.17 -0.12
N GLN A 54 5.95 -6.03 -1.44
CA GLN A 54 7.05 -6.21 -2.39
C GLN A 54 7.98 -5.00 -2.42
N ASP A 55 9.27 -5.24 -2.65
CA ASP A 55 10.22 -4.16 -2.92
C ASP A 55 9.81 -3.40 -4.19
N LEU A 56 10.00 -2.07 -4.19
CA LEU A 56 9.62 -1.18 -5.29
C LEU A 56 10.36 -1.50 -6.60
N GLU A 57 11.59 -1.99 -6.51
CA GLU A 57 12.45 -2.29 -7.66
C GLU A 57 12.32 -3.75 -8.14
N LEU A 58 11.79 -4.64 -7.30
CA LEU A 58 11.61 -6.05 -7.65
C LEU A 58 10.30 -6.28 -8.40
N LYS A 59 10.33 -7.18 -9.38
CA LYS A 59 9.15 -7.62 -10.16
C LYS A 59 8.34 -6.46 -10.77
N LYS A 60 8.99 -5.41 -11.28
CA LYS A 60 8.34 -4.21 -11.85
C LYS A 60 7.18 -4.51 -12.81
N VAL A 61 7.33 -5.55 -13.65
CA VAL A 61 6.28 -5.97 -14.60
C VAL A 61 5.01 -6.43 -13.87
N ASP A 62 5.14 -7.23 -12.82
CA ASP A 62 4.00 -7.76 -12.07
C ASP A 62 3.41 -6.69 -11.16
N ARG A 63 4.26 -5.87 -10.54
CA ARG A 63 3.82 -4.68 -9.81
C ARG A 63 2.97 -3.75 -10.69
N ARG A 64 3.38 -3.54 -11.95
CA ARG A 64 2.62 -2.76 -12.93
C ARG A 64 1.27 -3.39 -13.26
N LYS A 65 1.20 -4.72 -13.46
CA LYS A 65 -0.08 -5.42 -13.72
C LYS A 65 -1.03 -5.29 -12.53
N ALA A 66 -0.54 -5.50 -11.33
CA ALA A 66 -1.29 -5.32 -10.08
C ALA A 66 -1.78 -3.87 -9.94
N GLY A 67 -0.94 -2.89 -10.22
CA GLY A 67 -1.32 -1.47 -10.17
C GLY A 67 -2.38 -1.10 -11.22
N GLN A 68 -2.25 -1.59 -12.45
CA GLN A 68 -3.25 -1.39 -13.50
C GLN A 68 -4.62 -1.97 -13.10
N PHE A 69 -4.63 -3.17 -12.51
CA PHE A 69 -5.85 -3.78 -12.00
C PHE A 69 -6.47 -2.93 -10.88
N LEU A 70 -5.66 -2.50 -9.91
CA LEU A 70 -6.11 -1.66 -8.80
C LEU A 70 -6.72 -0.35 -9.30
N ILE A 71 -6.01 0.39 -10.16
CA ILE A 71 -6.48 1.66 -10.73
C ILE A 71 -7.79 1.45 -11.50
N LYS A 72 -7.88 0.40 -12.31
CA LYS A 72 -9.10 0.06 -13.04
C LYS A 72 -10.27 -0.20 -12.10
N TRP A 73 -10.04 -0.92 -11.00
CA TRP A 73 -11.08 -1.19 -10.02
C TRP A 73 -11.50 0.08 -9.27
N MET A 74 -10.54 0.89 -8.79
CA MET A 74 -10.81 2.15 -8.08
C MET A 74 -11.63 3.13 -8.93
N ASN A 75 -11.36 3.21 -10.23
CA ASN A 75 -12.06 4.13 -11.13
C ASN A 75 -13.46 3.66 -11.54
N GLY A 76 -13.75 2.36 -11.43
CA GLY A 76 -14.98 1.78 -11.97
C GLY A 76 -15.95 1.20 -10.94
N THR A 77 -15.53 1.07 -9.68
CA THR A 77 -16.39 0.50 -8.64
C THR A 77 -17.55 1.45 -8.32
N PRO A 78 -18.82 0.99 -8.38
CA PRO A 78 -19.97 1.84 -8.08
C PRO A 78 -20.24 1.97 -6.57
N HIS A 79 -19.52 1.19 -5.75
CA HIS A 79 -19.77 1.08 -4.31
C HIS A 79 -18.80 1.90 -3.46
N HIS A 80 -17.69 2.35 -4.04
CA HIS A 80 -16.66 3.12 -3.35
C HIS A 80 -16.27 4.32 -4.19
N THR A 81 -16.07 5.46 -3.56
CA THR A 81 -15.58 6.66 -4.24
C THR A 81 -14.25 7.04 -3.64
N PHE A 82 -13.23 7.12 -4.49
CA PHE A 82 -11.89 7.52 -4.11
C PHE A 82 -11.62 8.92 -4.66
N TYR A 83 -11.36 9.86 -3.75
CA TYR A 83 -10.92 11.21 -4.11
C TYR A 83 -9.39 11.24 -3.99
N LEU A 84 -8.73 11.39 -5.14
CA LEU A 84 -7.28 11.54 -5.25
C LEU A 84 -7.01 12.86 -5.95
N GLU A 85 -6.88 13.90 -5.16
CA GLU A 85 -6.60 15.25 -5.64
C GLU A 85 -5.10 15.50 -5.69
N LYS A 86 -4.70 16.55 -6.41
CA LYS A 86 -3.30 16.96 -6.49
C LYS A 86 -2.69 17.19 -5.11
N GLN A 87 -3.48 17.68 -4.16
CA GLN A 87 -3.03 17.90 -2.78
C GLN A 87 -2.76 16.60 -2.00
N ASP A 88 -3.46 15.51 -2.33
CA ASP A 88 -3.30 14.20 -1.68
C ASP A 88 -1.98 13.55 -2.10
N ILE A 89 -1.66 13.71 -3.39
CA ILE A 89 -0.48 13.10 -3.99
C ILE A 89 0.76 14.00 -3.95
N ARG A 90 0.63 15.24 -3.47
CA ARG A 90 1.73 16.23 -3.46
C ARG A 90 2.97 15.73 -2.73
N TYR A 91 2.76 14.96 -1.66
CA TYR A 91 3.83 14.43 -0.82
C TYR A 91 4.69 13.39 -1.56
N PHE A 92 4.12 12.74 -2.57
CA PHE A 92 4.78 11.68 -3.32
C PHE A 92 5.48 12.18 -4.59
N GLU A 93 5.68 13.50 -4.74
CA GLU A 93 6.53 14.15 -5.75
C GLU A 93 6.30 13.71 -7.22
N ASN A 94 5.10 13.24 -7.56
CA ASN A 94 4.80 12.58 -8.84
C ASN A 94 5.60 11.29 -9.11
N ASN A 95 6.24 10.69 -8.10
CA ASN A 95 6.77 9.34 -8.21
C ASN A 95 5.61 8.35 -8.32
N THR A 96 5.45 7.77 -9.52
CA THR A 96 4.32 6.89 -9.84
C THR A 96 4.24 5.65 -8.96
N ASP A 97 5.37 5.13 -8.50
CA ASP A 97 5.39 3.94 -7.63
C ASP A 97 5.00 4.31 -6.20
N TYR A 98 5.33 5.50 -5.72
CA TYR A 98 4.93 5.98 -4.41
C TYR A 98 3.43 6.29 -4.39
N ILE A 99 2.93 6.98 -5.43
CA ILE A 99 1.50 7.23 -5.62
C ILE A 99 0.73 5.92 -5.70
N LEU A 100 1.22 4.93 -6.45
CA LEU A 100 0.57 3.63 -6.54
C LEU A 100 0.54 2.90 -5.19
N SER A 101 1.60 3.02 -4.39
CA SER A 101 1.63 2.49 -3.01
C SER A 101 0.60 3.17 -2.12
N PHE A 102 0.50 4.50 -2.21
CA PHE A 102 -0.50 5.27 -1.49
C PHE A 102 -1.93 4.89 -1.90
N MET A 103 -2.19 4.72 -3.20
CA MET A 103 -3.49 4.26 -3.70
C MET A 103 -3.85 2.86 -3.17
N ALA A 104 -2.87 1.97 -3.07
CA ALA A 104 -3.05 0.65 -2.47
C ALA A 104 -3.42 0.75 -0.98
N ALA A 105 -2.70 1.57 -0.22
CA ALA A 105 -2.98 1.84 1.18
C ALA A 105 -4.36 2.48 1.40
N LEU A 106 -4.71 3.50 0.60
CA LEU A 106 -6.00 4.16 0.64
C LEU A 106 -7.15 3.19 0.35
N THR A 107 -6.98 2.33 -0.65
CA THR A 107 -7.98 1.30 -0.98
C THR A 107 -8.12 0.30 0.17
N GLN A 108 -7.01 -0.21 0.69
CA GLN A 108 -7.03 -1.17 1.80
C GLN A 108 -7.71 -0.59 3.04
N TYR A 109 -7.35 0.64 3.42
CA TYR A 109 -7.89 1.29 4.60
C TYR A 109 -9.37 1.66 4.44
N SER A 110 -9.76 2.17 3.26
CA SER A 110 -11.14 2.56 2.99
C SER A 110 -12.09 1.37 2.97
N LEU A 111 -11.65 0.22 2.46
CA LEU A 111 -12.43 -1.02 2.49
C LEU A 111 -12.62 -1.56 3.90
N ALA A 112 -11.60 -1.43 4.76
CA ALA A 112 -11.69 -1.84 6.16
C ALA A 112 -12.55 -0.87 7.01
N HIS A 113 -12.64 0.39 6.60
CA HIS A 113 -13.33 1.44 7.36
C HIS A 113 -14.26 2.27 6.45
N PRO A 114 -15.34 1.67 5.91
CA PRO A 114 -16.20 2.32 4.91
C PRO A 114 -16.89 3.58 5.43
N ASP A 115 -17.18 3.65 6.73
CA ASP A 115 -17.96 4.74 7.34
C ASP A 115 -17.11 5.93 7.81
N LEU A 116 -15.78 5.85 7.70
CA LEU A 116 -14.90 6.95 8.09
C LEU A 116 -14.93 8.10 7.07
N PRO A 117 -14.77 9.36 7.53
CA PRO A 117 -14.68 10.51 6.65
C PRO A 117 -13.39 10.45 5.82
N ARG A 118 -13.36 11.23 4.73
CA ARG A 118 -12.24 11.26 3.77
C ARG A 118 -10.90 11.51 4.46
N GLN A 119 -10.82 12.53 5.31
CA GLN A 119 -9.58 12.89 5.99
C GLN A 119 -9.06 11.76 6.90
N SER A 120 -9.95 11.06 7.63
CA SER A 120 -9.55 9.91 8.46
C SER A 120 -9.05 8.75 7.60
N LYS A 121 -9.68 8.49 6.45
CA LYS A 121 -9.20 7.48 5.49
C LYS A 121 -7.84 7.85 4.90
N PHE A 122 -7.61 9.13 4.63
CA PHE A 122 -6.34 9.66 4.14
C PHE A 122 -5.23 9.47 5.18
N ILE A 123 -5.47 9.84 6.45
CA ILE A 123 -4.51 9.64 7.54
C ILE A 123 -4.19 8.15 7.72
N GLY A 124 -5.22 7.29 7.78
CA GLY A 124 -5.02 5.85 7.91
C GLY A 124 -4.26 5.23 6.72
N ALA A 125 -4.47 5.73 5.51
CA ALA A 125 -3.68 5.34 4.34
C ALA A 125 -2.20 5.74 4.48
N LEU A 126 -1.93 6.94 5.01
CA LEU A 126 -0.57 7.37 5.29
C LEU A 126 0.12 6.50 6.34
N GLU A 127 -0.59 6.16 7.43
CA GLU A 127 -0.09 5.26 8.47
C GLU A 127 0.28 3.87 7.93
N LEU A 128 -0.43 3.39 6.90
CA LEU A 128 -0.10 2.13 6.21
C LEU A 128 1.09 2.27 5.24
N VAL A 129 1.15 3.36 4.47
CA VAL A 129 2.13 3.48 3.38
C VAL A 129 3.51 3.97 3.85
N LEU A 130 3.56 4.85 4.87
CA LEU A 130 4.81 5.46 5.30
C LEU A 130 5.84 4.44 5.82
N PRO A 131 5.49 3.45 6.66
CA PRO A 131 6.43 2.39 7.07
C PRO A 131 6.96 1.57 5.88
N TYR A 132 6.09 1.29 4.92
CA TYR A 132 6.46 0.58 3.70
C TYR A 132 7.46 1.38 2.86
N LEU A 133 7.21 2.67 2.64
CA LEU A 133 8.14 3.54 1.91
C LEU A 133 9.45 3.72 2.68
N GLN A 134 9.41 3.91 4.01
CA GLN A 134 10.60 4.00 4.84
C GLN A 134 11.51 2.78 4.69
N LYS A 135 10.92 1.58 4.57
CA LYS A 135 11.64 0.32 4.39
C LYS A 135 12.34 0.19 3.03
N PHE A 136 11.72 0.67 1.94
CA PHE A 136 12.16 0.40 0.57
C PHE A 136 12.73 1.63 -0.16
N THR A 137 12.91 2.74 0.52
CA THR A 137 13.49 3.96 -0.05
C THR A 137 14.55 4.52 0.88
N THR A 138 15.47 5.32 0.34
CA THR A 138 16.47 6.04 1.14
C THR A 138 16.13 7.53 1.19
N PRO A 139 16.71 8.30 2.14
CA PRO A 139 16.53 9.76 2.19
C PRO A 139 16.88 10.50 0.89
N LYS A 140 17.69 9.91 0.01
CA LYS A 140 18.04 10.50 -1.28
C LYS A 140 16.95 10.35 -2.34
N ASP A 141 16.04 9.40 -2.16
CA ASP A 141 14.96 9.08 -3.09
C ASP A 141 13.66 9.82 -2.75
N ARG A 142 13.63 10.51 -1.61
CA ARG A 142 12.42 11.09 -1.02
C ARG A 142 12.41 12.60 -1.16
N SER A 143 11.22 13.12 -1.41
CA SER A 143 10.94 14.55 -1.38
C SER A 143 11.10 15.12 0.02
N ARG A 144 11.29 16.44 0.11
CA ARG A 144 11.26 17.14 1.39
C ARG A 144 9.90 16.99 2.07
N GLU A 145 8.83 16.99 1.28
CA GLU A 145 7.45 16.83 1.74
C GLU A 145 7.18 15.41 2.30
N LEU A 146 7.77 14.38 1.69
CA LEU A 146 7.67 13.00 2.16
C LEU A 146 8.49 12.78 3.44
N GLU A 147 9.70 13.34 3.50
CA GLU A 147 10.52 13.32 4.71
C GLU A 147 9.81 14.03 5.87
N GLU A 148 9.16 15.17 5.61
CA GLU A 148 8.33 15.83 6.63
C GLU A 148 7.18 14.93 7.10
N LEU A 149 6.45 14.27 6.19
CA LEU A 149 5.41 13.32 6.59
C LEU A 149 5.95 12.17 7.45
N MET A 150 7.10 11.61 7.06
CA MET A 150 7.74 10.52 7.80
C MET A 150 8.18 10.99 9.19
N TYR A 151 8.75 12.19 9.29
CA TYR A 151 9.10 12.79 10.57
C TYR A 151 7.87 12.96 11.48
N GLN A 152 6.76 13.47 10.96
CA GLN A 152 5.53 13.64 11.73
C GLN A 152 4.92 12.29 12.13
N PHE A 153 5.03 11.28 11.27
CA PHE A 153 4.63 9.91 11.59
C PHE A 153 5.47 9.30 12.72
N ASP A 154 6.80 9.38 12.65
CA ASP A 154 7.71 8.83 13.65
C ASP A 154 7.53 9.49 15.04
N ASN A 155 7.07 10.75 15.06
CA ASN A 155 6.79 11.50 16.29
C ASN A 155 5.33 11.40 16.78
N ASN A 156 4.49 10.56 16.15
CA ASN A 156 3.05 10.43 16.46
C ASN A 156 2.27 11.76 16.31
N GLN A 157 2.70 12.63 15.41
CA GLN A 157 2.12 13.94 15.14
C GLN A 157 1.43 14.02 13.76
N LEU A 158 1.37 12.91 13.03
CA LEU A 158 0.83 12.86 11.66
C LEU A 158 -0.61 13.40 11.56
N ALA A 159 -1.51 12.96 12.44
CA ALA A 159 -2.91 13.38 12.39
C ALA A 159 -3.05 14.90 12.60
N ASP A 160 -2.35 15.46 13.59
CA ASP A 160 -2.32 16.90 13.87
C ASP A 160 -1.70 17.69 12.72
N TYR A 161 -0.64 17.15 12.12
CA TYR A 161 0.03 17.75 10.97
C TYR A 161 -0.91 17.83 9.76
N ILE A 162 -1.61 16.73 9.45
CA ILE A 162 -2.61 16.71 8.36
C ILE A 162 -3.76 17.67 8.68
N ALA A 163 -4.31 17.66 9.89
CA ALA A 163 -5.40 18.56 10.28
C ALA A 163 -5.07 20.06 10.09
N LYS A 164 -3.80 20.45 10.26
CA LYS A 164 -3.34 21.84 10.08
C LYS A 164 -3.02 22.21 8.63
N ASN A 165 -2.56 21.26 7.82
CA ASN A 165 -1.95 21.51 6.51
C ASN A 165 -2.76 20.93 5.33
N TYR A 166 -3.90 20.33 5.63
CA TYR A 166 -4.84 19.74 4.68
C TYR A 166 -6.14 20.55 4.74
N ILE A 167 -6.41 21.28 3.67
CA ILE A 167 -7.66 22.03 3.50
C ILE A 167 -8.48 21.19 2.52
N ASP A 168 -9.64 20.70 2.97
CA ASP A 168 -10.61 20.02 2.10
C ASP A 168 -11.15 20.96 1.00
#